data_AF-A0A1F8U4E1-F1
#
_entry.id   AF-A0A1F8U4E1-F1
#
_cell.length_a   1.000
_cell.length_b   1.000
_cell.length_c   1.000
_cell.angle_alpha   90.00
_cell.angle_beta   90.00
_cell.angle_gamma   90.00
#
_symmetry.space_group_name_H-M   'P 1'
#
loop_
_entity.id
_entity.type
_entity.pdbx_description
1 polymer ?
#
loop_
_entity_poly.entity_id
_entity_poly.type
_entity_poly.pdbx_seq_one_letter_code
_entity_poly.pdbx_strand_id
1 'polypeptide(L)'
;MRFSKLSGKEIVSLPACERLGFLGDCDLTVDEETGRIRSLIVPENKNQLSFFIDRRYLEIPWDRVRKIGNDMIIIDFADILK
;
A
#
# COMPACT_ATOMS: atom_id res chain seq x y z
N MET A 1 16.27 4.92 -4.62
CA MET A 1 15.86 3.61 -5.18
C MET A 1 15.11 3.87 -6.49
N ARG A 2 15.18 3.00 -7.51
CA ARG A 2 14.40 3.22 -8.76
C ARG A 2 12.98 2.69 -8.57
N PHE A 3 11.97 3.40 -9.08
CA PHE A 3 10.56 2.96 -9.02
C PHE A 3 10.34 1.60 -9.69
N SER A 4 11.08 1.30 -10.77
CA SER A 4 11.07 -0.01 -11.42
C SER A 4 11.56 -1.18 -10.55
N LYS A 5 12.22 -0.90 -9.42
CA LYS A 5 12.58 -1.95 -8.44
C LYS A 5 11.51 -2.15 -7.36
N LEU A 6 10.54 -1.25 -7.31
CA LEU A 6 9.41 -1.24 -6.38
C LEU A 6 8.23 -2.02 -6.97
N SER A 7 8.08 -2.02 -8.30
CA SER A 7 7.08 -2.85 -9.00
C SER A 7 7.20 -4.34 -8.66
N GLY A 8 6.07 -4.99 -8.44
CA GLY A 8 5.99 -6.43 -8.18
C GLY A 8 6.27 -6.83 -6.72
N LYS A 9 6.51 -5.88 -5.81
CA LYS A 9 6.60 -6.19 -4.37
C LYS A 9 5.21 -6.38 -3.75
N GLU A 10 5.12 -7.36 -2.86
CA GLU A 10 3.94 -7.56 -2.00
C GLU A 10 3.93 -6.55 -0.86
N ILE A 11 2.74 -6.08 -0.50
CA ILE A 11 2.53 -5.18 0.62
C ILE A 11 1.97 -5.97 1.79
N VAL A 12 2.66 -5.92 2.93
CA VAL A 12 2.34 -6.71 4.13
C VAL A 12 2.23 -5.81 5.36
N SER A 13 1.20 -6.04 6.18
CA SER A 13 1.00 -5.36 7.45
C SER A 13 1.71 -6.05 8.63
N LEU A 14 2.38 -5.29 9.49
CA LEU A 14 2.59 -5.64 10.90
C LEU A 14 1.47 -4.92 11.67
N PRO A 15 0.50 -5.64 12.27
CA PRO A 15 0.71 -6.75 13.21
C PRO A 15 0.10 -8.10 12.80
N ALA A 16 -0.79 -8.11 11.80
CA ALA A 16 -1.53 -9.31 11.41
C ALA A 16 -0.78 -10.20 10.41
N CYS A 17 0.37 -9.74 9.89
CA CYS A 17 1.07 -10.35 8.76
C CYS A 17 0.13 -10.60 7.56
N GLU A 18 -0.85 -9.70 7.39
CA GLU A 18 -1.83 -9.80 6.31
C GLU A 18 -1.26 -9.17 5.04
N ARG A 19 -1.48 -9.84 3.91
CA ARG A 19 -1.16 -9.29 2.60
C ARG A 19 -2.27 -8.32 2.18
N LEU A 20 -1.91 -7.06 2.01
CA LEU A 20 -2.82 -6.00 1.59
C LEU A 20 -2.95 -5.92 0.07
N GLY A 21 -1.90 -6.31 -0.66
CA GLY A 21 -1.91 -6.30 -2.12
C GLY A 21 -0.50 -6.30 -2.72
N PHE A 22 -0.41 -5.93 -3.99
CA PHE A 22 0.85 -5.72 -4.71
C PHE A 22 1.00 -4.26 -5.07
N LEU A 23 2.23 -3.73 -5.03
CA LEU A 23 2.48 -2.34 -5.43
C LEU A 23 2.06 -2.07 -6.88
N GLY A 24 2.09 -3.09 -7.76
CA GLY A 24 1.67 -2.94 -9.16
C GLY A 24 0.18 -2.60 -9.32
N ASP A 25 -0.65 -2.92 -8.33
CA ASP A 25 -2.08 -2.63 -8.31
C ASP A 25 -2.42 -1.41 -7.43
N CYS A 26 -1.41 -0.71 -6.91
CA CYS A 26 -1.55 0.42 -6.01
C CYS A 26 -1.13 1.72 -6.70
N ASP A 27 -1.73 2.82 -6.27
CA ASP A 27 -1.30 4.16 -6.68
C ASP A 27 -0.38 4.78 -5.62
N LEU A 28 0.43 5.76 -6.05
CA LEU A 28 1.25 6.58 -5.16
C LEU A 28 0.86 8.03 -5.29
N THR A 29 0.63 8.70 -4.16
CA THR A 29 0.55 10.16 -4.14
C THR A 29 1.96 10.72 -3.91
N VAL A 30 2.29 11.75 -4.68
CA VAL A 30 3.61 12.37 -4.63
C VAL A 30 3.40 13.86 -4.39
N ASP A 31 4.24 14.43 -3.54
CA ASP A 31 4.35 15.85 -3.34
C ASP A 31 4.95 16.51 -4.59
N GLU A 32 4.18 17.37 -5.27
CA GLU A 32 4.59 17.96 -6.55
C GLU A 32 5.80 18.89 -6.45
N GLU A 33 5.99 19.53 -5.29
CA GLU A 33 7.08 20.48 -5.08
C GLU A 33 8.40 19.78 -4.74
N THR A 34 8.34 18.73 -3.91
CA THR A 34 9.53 18.03 -3.38
C THR A 34 9.83 16.71 -4.08
N GLY A 35 8.87 16.16 -4.83
CA GLY A 35 8.95 14.83 -5.45
C GLY A 35 8.92 13.67 -4.45
N ARG A 36 8.57 13.92 -3.19
CA ARG A 36 8.52 12.89 -2.13
C ARG A 36 7.20 12.13 -2.18
N ILE A 37 7.25 10.83 -1.96
CA ILE A 37 6.05 10.01 -1.86
C ILE A 37 5.33 10.38 -0.55
N ARG A 38 4.04 10.71 -0.64
CA ARG A 38 3.20 11.10 0.50
C ARG A 38 2.44 9.90 1.05
N SER A 39 1.75 9.17 0.18
CA SER A 39 0.96 8.00 0.56
C SER A 39 0.89 6.97 -0.57
N LEU A 40 0.49 5.76 -0.18
CA LEU A 40 0.28 4.61 -1.04
C LEU A 40 -1.19 4.22 -0.94
N ILE A 41 -1.86 4.14 -2.08
CA ILE A 41 -3.31 3.89 -2.18
C ILE A 41 -3.51 2.44 -2.59
N VAL A 42 -3.98 1.62 -1.65
CA VAL A 42 -4.25 0.18 -1.88
C VAL A 42 -5.74 -0.01 -2.14
N PRO A 43 -6.14 -0.65 -3.24
CA PRO A 43 -7.53 -1.06 -3.42
C PRO A 43 -7.91 -2.18 -2.44
N GLU A 44 -8.95 -2.00 -1.63
CA GLU A 44 -9.50 -3.05 -0.79
C GLU A 44 -10.40 -3.97 -1.63
N ASN A 45 -9.82 -5.04 -2.21
CA ASN A 45 -10.58 -6.05 -2.94
C ASN A 45 -11.27 -7.03 -1.98
N LYS A 46 -12.21 -6.56 -1.16
CA LYS A 46 -12.89 -7.39 -0.15
C LYS A 46 -13.98 -8.32 -0.67
N ASN A 47 -14.37 -8.29 -1.95
CA ASN A 47 -15.30 -9.30 -2.47
C ASN A 47 -15.35 -9.34 -4.01
N GLN A 48 -15.00 -10.49 -4.59
CA GLN A 48 -15.20 -10.75 -6.04
C GLN A 48 -16.68 -10.99 -6.42
N LEU A 49 -17.64 -10.80 -5.50
CA LEU A 49 -19.05 -11.15 -5.70
C LEU A 49 -20.04 -9.98 -5.62
N SER A 50 -19.57 -8.73 -5.63
CA SER A 50 -20.43 -7.57 -5.36
C SER A 50 -20.29 -6.51 -6.45
N PHE A 51 -21.02 -6.70 -7.56
CA PHE A 51 -21.08 -5.84 -8.75
C PHE A 51 -21.57 -4.38 -8.49
N PHE A 52 -21.79 -3.95 -7.25
CA PHE A 52 -22.41 -2.66 -6.91
C PHE A 52 -21.91 -2.02 -5.60
N ILE A 53 -20.73 -2.40 -5.07
CA ILE A 53 -20.22 -1.82 -3.82
C ILE A 53 -19.02 -0.94 -4.12
N ASP A 54 -19.07 0.30 -3.62
CA ASP A 54 -18.00 1.30 -3.60
C ASP A 54 -16.61 0.66 -3.53
N ARG A 55 -15.75 0.96 -4.51
CA ARG A 55 -14.35 0.59 -4.44
C ARG A 55 -13.74 1.33 -3.26
N ARG A 56 -13.58 0.64 -2.13
CA ARG A 56 -12.89 1.20 -0.97
C ARG A 56 -11.39 1.17 -1.23
N TYR A 57 -10.75 2.30 -0.95
CA TYR A 57 -9.30 2.45 -1.04
C TYR A 57 -8.76 2.68 0.36
N LEU A 58 -7.66 2.02 0.67
CA LEU A 58 -6.89 2.22 1.88
C LEU A 58 -5.72 3.14 1.53
N GLU A 59 -5.75 4.36 2.05
CA GLU A 59 -4.62 5.29 1.96
C GLU A 59 -3.65 5.03 3.11
N ILE A 60 -2.39 4.76 2.74
CA ILE A 60 -1.31 4.45 3.69
C ILE A 60 -0.25 5.54 3.57
N PRO A 61 -0.10 6.40 4.60
CA PRO A 61 1.00 7.36 4.66
C PRO A 61 2.38 6.70 4.53
N TRP A 62 3.28 7.31 3.75
CA TRP A 62 4.59 6.72 3.43
C TRP A 62 5.51 6.57 4.65
N ASP A 63 5.28 7.35 5.71
CA ASP A 63 5.96 7.23 7.01
C ASP A 63 5.67 5.91 7.72
N ARG A 64 4.59 5.20 7.37
CA ARG A 64 4.26 3.86 7.88
C ARG A 64 5.04 2.74 7.22
N VAL A 65 5.76 3.01 6.13
CA VAL A 65 6.65 2.03 5.49
C VAL A 65 7.87 1.81 6.37
N ARG A 66 7.93 0.66 7.04
CA ARG A 66 9.04 0.29 7.93
C ARG A 66 10.24 -0.26 7.18
N LYS A 67 9.99 -1.09 6.16
CA LYS A 67 11.06 -1.76 5.42
C LYS A 67 10.63 -2.07 3.99
N ILE A 68 11.50 -1.75 3.05
CA ILE A 68 11.38 -2.16 1.64
C ILE A 68 12.41 -3.25 1.40
N GLY A 69 11.94 -4.50 1.32
CA GLY A 69 12.75 -5.67 1.01
C GLY A 69 12.92 -5.88 -0.49
N ASN A 70 13.50 -7.03 -0.85
CA ASN A 70 13.64 -7.41 -2.26
C ASN A 70 12.29 -7.77 -2.89
N ASP A 71 11.40 -8.40 -2.13
CA ASP A 71 10.13 -8.94 -2.65
C ASP A 71 8.90 -8.35 -1.95
N MET A 72 9.08 -7.67 -0.82
CA MET A 72 7.97 -7.14 -0.02
C MET A 72 8.23 -5.73 0.53
N ILE A 73 7.15 -5.01 0.78
CA ILE A 73 7.09 -3.74 1.51
C ILE A 73 6.33 -4.01 2.80
N ILE A 74 6.99 -3.73 3.90
CA ILE A 74 6.47 -3.93 5.24
C ILE A 74 5.93 -2.60 5.76
N ILE A 75 4.68 -2.61 6.18
CA ILE A 75 3.95 -1.45 6.65
C ILE A 75 3.46 -1.73 8.07
N ASP A 76 3.59 -0.75 8.94
CA ASP A 76 3.14 -0.86 10.33
C ASP A 76 1.82 -0.10 10.55
N PHE A 77 0.77 -0.87 10.82
CA PHE A 77 -0.57 -0.37 11.14
C PHE A 77 -0.81 -0.43 12.64
N ALA A 78 0.04 0.24 13.42
CA ALA A 78 -0.16 0.29 14.87
C ALA A 78 -1.55 0.84 15.28
N ASP A 79 -2.23 1.65 14.43
CA ASP A 79 -3.42 2.42 14.87
C ASP A 79 -4.59 2.54 13.86
N ILE A 80 -4.53 1.94 12.67
CA ILE A 80 -5.50 2.22 11.59
C ILE A 80 -6.64 1.18 11.52
N LEU A 81 -6.49 0.03 12.21
CA LEU A 81 -7.54 -0.98 12.34
C LEU A 81 -8.30 -0.78 13.67
N LYS A 82 -9.17 0.23 13.73
CA LYS A 82 -10.24 0.33 14.74
C LYS A 82 -11.59 0.45 14.07
#